data_AF-A0A2A3MNK3-F1
#
_entry.id   AF-A0A2A3MNK3-F1
#
_cell.length_a   1.000
_cell.length_b   1.000
_cell.length_c   1.000
_cell.angle_alpha   90.00
_cell.angle_beta   90.00
_cell.angle_gamma   90.00
#
_symmetry.space_group_name_H-M   'P 1'
#
loop_
_entity.id
_entity.type
_entity.pdbx_description
1 polymer ?
#
loop_
_entity_poly.entity_id
_entity_poly.type
_entity_poly.pdbx_seq_one_letter_code
_entity_poly.pdbx_strand_id
1 'polypeptide(L)'
;GPTGAAWTNIIFASAGAKALCWMAQEWGALSCYSNLAAIVGVEMDYIPYQAGTSDSRELYYAPYSIDANTVTTWLQRHLPVTAVRESL
;
A
#
# COMPACT_ATOMS: atom_id res chain seq x y z
N GLY A 1 0.70 3.80 0.58
CA GLY A 1 1.97 4.50 0.89
C GLY A 1 3.15 3.54 0.74
N PRO A 2 4.38 4.04 0.52
CA PRO A 2 5.57 3.19 0.55
C PRO A 2 5.76 2.63 1.96
N THR A 3 6.49 1.53 2.04
CA THR A 3 6.50 0.56 3.13
C THR A 3 6.84 1.12 4.51
N GLY A 4 7.74 2.11 4.59
CA GLY A 4 8.04 2.81 5.85
C GLY A 4 6.86 3.62 6.40
N ALA A 5 6.12 4.32 5.54
CA ALA A 5 4.90 5.06 5.94
C ALA A 5 3.72 4.11 6.20
N ALA A 6 3.69 2.95 5.52
CA ALA A 6 2.66 1.94 5.73
C ALA A 6 2.66 1.42 7.17
N TRP A 7 3.83 1.19 7.77
CA TRP A 7 3.94 0.72 9.16
C TRP A 7 3.27 1.67 10.16
N THR A 8 3.69 2.93 10.17
CA THR A 8 3.17 3.95 11.10
C THR A 8 1.68 4.18 10.89
N ASN A 9 1.21 4.18 9.65
CA ASN A 9 -0.20 4.41 9.36
C ASN A 9 -1.08 3.26 9.85
N ILE A 10 -0.62 2.01 9.79
CA ILE A 10 -1.39 0.84 10.23
C ILE A 10 -1.57 0.86 11.76
N ILE A 11 -0.51 1.12 12.53
CA ILE A 11 -0.58 1.05 14.00
C ILE A 11 -1.48 2.11 14.63
N PHE A 12 -1.75 3.21 13.91
CA PHE A 12 -2.63 4.29 14.37
C PHE A 12 -3.97 4.34 13.61
N ALA A 13 -4.20 3.42 12.67
CA ALA A 13 -5.46 3.36 11.94
C ALA A 13 -6.59 2.80 12.81
N SER A 14 -7.79 3.32 12.61
CA SER A 14 -9.00 2.74 13.18
C SER A 14 -9.29 1.37 12.59
N ALA A 15 -9.82 0.45 13.40
CA ALA A 15 -10.35 -0.82 12.91
C ALA A 15 -11.42 -0.57 11.82
N GLY A 16 -11.41 -1.38 10.77
CA GLY A 16 -12.23 -1.22 9.56
C GLY A 16 -11.67 -0.23 8.54
N ALA A 17 -10.53 0.43 8.80
CA ALA A 17 -9.87 1.23 7.80
C ALA A 17 -9.36 0.35 6.64
N LYS A 18 -9.38 0.92 5.44
CA LYS A 18 -8.83 0.30 4.22
C LYS A 18 -7.47 0.91 3.91
N ALA A 19 -6.45 0.08 3.80
CA ALA A 19 -5.08 0.47 3.52
C ALA A 19 -4.63 -0.06 2.16
N LEU A 20 -3.96 0.81 1.40
CA LEU A 20 -3.31 0.44 0.14
C LEU A 20 -1.80 0.68 0.27
N CYS A 21 -1.02 -0.38 0.13
CA CYS A 21 0.44 -0.33 0.12
C CYS A 21 0.97 -0.69 -1.26
N TRP A 22 2.06 -0.06 -1.68
CA TRP A 22 2.81 -0.50 -2.86
C TRP A 22 4.20 -0.91 -2.42
N MET A 23 4.66 -2.05 -2.96
CA MET A 23 5.86 -2.74 -2.51
C MET A 23 6.61 -3.33 -3.70
N ALA A 24 7.94 -3.32 -3.62
CA ALA A 24 8.80 -4.00 -4.57
C ALA A 24 8.51 -5.50 -4.58
N GLN A 25 8.35 -6.11 -5.76
CA GLN A 25 8.16 -7.56 -5.91
C GLN A 25 9.34 -8.34 -5.32
N GLU A 26 10.52 -7.72 -5.31
CA GLU A 26 11.77 -8.27 -4.81
C GLU A 26 11.82 -8.39 -3.28
N TRP A 27 10.90 -7.72 -2.55
CA TRP A 27 10.65 -8.04 -1.14
C TRP A 27 9.89 -9.35 -0.94
N GLY A 28 9.37 -9.95 -2.03
CA GLY A 28 8.76 -11.27 -2.04
C GLY A 28 7.61 -11.39 -1.06
N ALA A 29 7.69 -12.37 -0.15
CA ALA A 29 6.65 -12.70 0.83
C ALA A 29 6.78 -11.91 2.14
N LEU A 30 7.28 -10.66 2.10
CA LEU A 30 7.37 -9.83 3.31
C LEU A 30 5.97 -9.54 3.89
N SER A 31 5.52 -10.44 4.77
CA SER A 31 4.16 -10.49 5.32
C SER A 31 4.01 -9.68 6.61
N CYS A 32 5.01 -8.88 7.00
CA CYS A 32 4.98 -8.17 8.27
C CYS A 32 3.84 -7.15 8.34
N TYR A 33 3.50 -6.52 7.21
CA TYR A 33 2.43 -5.52 7.15
C TYR A 33 1.02 -6.15 7.19
N SER A 34 0.81 -7.31 6.55
CA SER A 34 -0.50 -8.00 6.56
C SER A 34 -0.82 -8.57 7.94
N ASN A 35 0.18 -9.09 8.66
CA ASN A 35 0.00 -9.55 10.04
C ASN A 35 -0.37 -8.40 10.98
N LEU A 36 0.31 -7.26 10.86
CA LEU A 36 0.00 -6.07 11.66
C LEU A 36 -1.40 -5.56 11.34
N ALA A 37 -1.76 -5.45 10.06
CA ALA A 37 -3.08 -5.03 9.63
C ALA A 37 -4.19 -5.93 10.21
N ALA A 38 -3.99 -7.25 10.19
CA ALA A 38 -4.92 -8.19 10.80
C ALA A 38 -5.07 -7.99 12.32
N ILE A 39 -3.98 -7.71 13.04
CA ILE A 39 -3.99 -7.46 14.49
C ILE A 39 -4.79 -6.21 14.84
N VAL A 40 -4.66 -5.13 14.05
CA VAL A 40 -5.38 -3.87 14.30
C VAL A 40 -6.74 -3.77 13.61
N GLY A 41 -7.17 -4.82 12.89
CA GLY A 41 -8.45 -4.87 12.19
C GLY A 41 -8.51 -3.97 10.94
N VAL A 42 -7.39 -3.74 10.27
CA VAL A 42 -7.28 -2.97 9.03
C VAL A 42 -7.32 -3.92 7.83
N GLU A 43 -8.14 -3.61 6.82
CA GLU A 43 -8.14 -4.32 5.54
C GLU A 43 -7.01 -3.77 4.68
N MET A 44 -6.09 -4.62 4.21
CA MET A 44 -4.89 -4.19 3.53
C MET A 44 -4.67 -4.89 2.19
N ASP A 45 -4.58 -4.09 1.13
CA ASP A 45 -4.25 -4.53 -0.23
C ASP A 45 -2.87 -4.03 -0.68
N TYR A 46 -2.31 -4.71 -1.67
CA TYR A 46 -0.97 -4.44 -2.21
C TYR A 46 -0.98 -4.19 -3.71
N ILE A 47 -0.19 -3.20 -4.13
CA ILE A 47 0.19 -2.97 -5.54
C ILE A 47 1.68 -3.30 -5.68
N PRO A 48 2.04 -4.44 -6.30
CA PRO A 48 3.43 -4.77 -6.53
C PRO A 48 4.03 -3.91 -7.65
N TYR A 49 5.28 -3.43 -7.47
CA TYR A 49 6.08 -2.82 -8.54
C TYR A 49 7.42 -3.54 -8.69
N GLN A 50 8.04 -3.41 -9.86
CA GLN A 50 9.39 -3.92 -10.12
C GLN A 50 10.40 -2.83 -9.79
N ALA A 51 11.31 -3.08 -8.86
CA ALA A 51 12.39 -2.15 -8.52
C ALA A 51 13.62 -2.34 -9.43
N GLY A 52 13.75 -3.52 -10.05
CA GLY A 52 14.84 -3.83 -10.99
C GLY A 52 16.18 -4.09 -10.31
N THR A 53 16.16 -4.43 -9.01
CA THR A 53 17.38 -4.73 -8.24
C THR A 53 17.20 -5.97 -7.37
N SER A 54 18.29 -6.72 -7.21
CA SER A 54 18.36 -7.86 -6.30
C SER A 54 19.03 -7.51 -4.96
N ASP A 55 19.55 -6.29 -4.81
CA ASP A 55 20.10 -5.82 -3.55
C ASP A 55 18.98 -5.29 -2.65
N SER A 56 18.77 -5.97 -1.52
CA SER A 56 17.77 -5.60 -0.54
C SER A 56 17.97 -4.21 0.07
N ARG A 57 19.21 -3.69 0.09
CA ARG A 57 19.51 -2.32 0.52
C ARG A 57 19.05 -1.30 -0.52
N GLU A 58 19.26 -1.59 -1.79
CA GLU A 58 18.81 -0.71 -2.88
C GLU A 58 17.30 -0.54 -2.87
N LEU A 59 16.54 -1.57 -2.51
CA LEU A 59 15.08 -1.50 -2.41
C LEU A 59 14.55 -0.42 -1.45
N TYR A 60 15.36 0.06 -0.49
CA TYR A 60 14.96 1.13 0.41
C TYR A 60 14.99 2.53 -0.23
N TYR A 61 15.83 2.75 -1.24
CA TYR A 61 16.03 4.06 -1.86
C TYR A 61 15.87 4.06 -3.38
N ALA A 62 15.65 2.90 -3.99
CA ALA A 62 15.40 2.76 -5.41
C ALA A 62 14.16 3.57 -5.81
N PRO A 63 14.21 4.28 -6.96
CA PRO A 63 13.02 4.92 -7.50
C PRO A 63 11.97 3.86 -7.82
N TYR A 64 10.71 4.22 -7.68
CA TYR A 64 9.59 3.38 -8.06
C TYR A 64 8.63 4.14 -8.97
N SER A 65 7.91 3.37 -9.80
CA SER A 65 6.82 3.87 -10.61
C SER A 65 5.62 2.95 -10.41
N ILE A 66 4.45 3.54 -10.23
CA ILE A 66 3.18 2.83 -10.16
C ILE A 66 2.23 3.47 -11.17
N ASP A 67 1.43 2.63 -11.83
CA ASP A 67 0.36 3.12 -12.71
C ASP A 67 -0.75 3.74 -11.86
N ALA A 68 -0.97 5.04 -12.02
CA ALA A 68 -2.01 5.76 -11.30
C ALA A 68 -3.41 5.17 -11.51
N ASN A 69 -3.67 4.54 -12.67
CA ASN A 69 -4.97 3.90 -12.93
C ASN A 69 -5.25 2.74 -11.98
N THR A 70 -4.22 2.04 -11.50
CA THR A 70 -4.38 0.96 -10.51
C THR A 70 -4.87 1.51 -9.18
N VAL A 71 -4.35 2.66 -8.76
CA VAL A 71 -4.77 3.38 -7.56
C VAL A 71 -6.20 3.89 -7.73
N THR A 72 -6.51 4.53 -8.86
CA THR A 72 -7.87 5.03 -9.16
C THR A 72 -8.89 3.90 -9.15
N THR A 73 -8.59 2.77 -9.79
CA THR A 73 -9.46 1.59 -9.82
C THR A 73 -9.68 1.04 -8.41
N TRP A 74 -8.62 0.98 -7.59
CA TRP A 74 -8.74 0.54 -6.21
C TRP A 74 -9.64 1.47 -5.39
N LEU A 75 -9.47 2.80 -5.54
CA LEU A 75 -10.30 3.80 -4.87
C LEU A 75 -11.77 3.66 -5.25
N GLN A 76 -12.08 3.50 -6.54
CA GLN A 76 -13.45 3.34 -7.04
C GLN A 76 -14.16 2.09 -6.50
N ARG A 77 -13.43 1.01 -6.22
CA ARG A 77 -13.98 -0.22 -5.64
C ARG A 77 -14.29 -0.10 -4.16
N HIS A 78 -13.58 0.78 -3.45
CA HIS A 78 -13.56 0.81 -2.00
C HIS A 78 -14.17 2.07 -1.38
N LEU A 79 -14.32 3.14 -2.17
CA LEU A 79 -14.97 4.38 -1.74
C LEU A 79 -16.40 4.46 -2.29
N PRO A 80 -17.35 4.96 -1.49
CA PRO A 80 -18.68 5.28 -1.99
C PRO A 80 -18.60 6.41 -3.05
N VAL A 81 -19.43 6.30 -4.09
CA VAL A 81 -19.46 7.17 -5.29
C VAL A 81 -19.49 8.68 -4.97
N THR A 82 -19.98 9.06 -3.79
CA THR A 82 -20.10 10.46 -3.33
C THR A 82 -18.76 11.13 -3.00
N ALA A 83 -17.71 10.38 -2.62
CA ALA A 83 -16.46 10.95 -2.12
C ALA A 83 -15.50 11.50 -3.19
N VAL A 84 -15.71 11.15 -4.46
CA VAL A 84 -14.75 11.44 -5.56
C VAL A 84 -14.95 12.84 -6.17
N ARG A 85 -16.07 13.52 -5.89
CA ARG A 85 -16.42 14.80 -6.53
C ARG A 85 -15.90 16.06 -5.84
N GLU A 86 -15.39 15.99 -4.60
CA GLU A 86 -14.99 17.19 -3.84
C GLU A 86 -13.48 17.50 -3.89
N SER A 87 -12.70 16.82 -4.74
CA SER A 87 -11.23 16.98 -4.77
C SER A 87 -10.64 17.27 -6.16
N LEU A 88 -11.44 17.80 -7.09
CA LEU A 88 -11.00 18.43 -8.33
C LEU A 88 -11.39 19.92 -8.34
#